data_AF-A0A2S5R2R9-F1
#
_entry.id   AF-A0A2S5R2R9-F1
#
_cell.length_a   1.000
_cell.length_b   1.000
_cell.length_c   1.000
_cell.angle_alpha   90.00
_cell.angle_beta   90.00
_cell.angle_gamma   90.00
#
_symmetry.space_group_name_H-M   'P 1'
#
loop_
_entity.id
_entity.type
_entity.pdbx_description
1 polymer ?
#
loop_
_entity_poly.entity_id
_entity_poly.type
_entity_poly.pdbx_seq_one_letter_code
_entity_poly.pdbx_strand_id
1 'polypeptide(L)'
;MVIIYHLCFSGHSNSIIFLREHYMSFSKTKYVVFKDPHLDREMPYIFPNIVQHLDFARCIGDIAISAGFCHLDKNGMWEAYGRSESLGLNSRPSEDSDLLNLFLVGN
;
A
#
# COMPACT_ATOMS: atom_id res chain seq x y z
N MET A 1 -5.46 21.39 -1.05
CA MET A 1 -5.95 20.22 -1.80
C MET A 1 -4.85 19.79 -2.76
N VAL A 2 -4.12 18.74 -2.43
CA VAL A 2 -3.17 18.09 -3.35
C VAL A 2 -3.56 16.62 -3.39
N ILE A 3 -4.12 16.22 -4.53
CA ILE A 3 -4.49 14.85 -4.84
C ILE A 3 -3.37 14.31 -5.72
N ILE A 4 -2.84 13.14 -5.38
CA ILE A 4 -1.74 12.54 -6.12
C ILE A 4 -2.24 11.24 -6.72
N TYR A 5 -2.56 11.32 -8.00
CA TYR A 5 -2.86 10.17 -8.85
C TYR A 5 -1.58 9.79 -9.59
N HIS A 6 -1.19 8.52 -9.50
CA HIS A 6 -0.29 7.95 -10.51
C HIS A 6 -1.14 7.47 -11.69
N LEU A 7 -1.26 8.31 -12.71
CA LEU A 7 -1.58 7.86 -14.06
C LEU A 7 -0.29 7.29 -14.65
N CYS A 8 -0.30 5.98 -14.89
CA CYS A 8 0.79 5.27 -15.54
C CYS A 8 0.96 5.79 -16.98
N PHE A 9 2.06 6.50 -17.25
CA PHE A 9 2.55 6.71 -18.61
C PHE A 9 3.96 6.13 -18.70
N SER A 10 4.12 5.27 -19.70
CA SER A 10 5.28 4.48 -20.12
C SER A 10 6.65 5.10 -19.85
N GLY A 11 7.49 4.31 -19.17
CA GLY A 11 8.94 4.23 -19.38
C GLY A 11 9.76 5.45 -18.99
N HIS A 12 10.23 5.49 -17.74
CA HIS A 12 11.61 5.77 -17.31
C HIS A 12 11.65 5.85 -15.79
N SER A 13 12.68 5.25 -15.18
CA SER A 13 12.97 5.28 -13.75
C SER A 13 12.83 6.69 -13.18
N ASN A 14 11.98 6.88 -12.17
CA ASN A 14 12.12 7.92 -11.14
C ASN A 14 11.16 7.66 -9.96
N SER A 15 11.74 7.80 -8.78
CA SER A 15 11.21 7.58 -7.43
C SER A 15 9.83 8.17 -7.20
N ILE A 16 8.90 7.37 -6.66
CA ILE A 16 7.57 7.84 -6.25
C ILE A 16 7.59 8.01 -4.73
N ILE A 17 7.94 9.21 -4.28
CA ILE A 17 7.71 9.68 -2.91
C ILE A 17 6.49 10.58 -2.99
N PHE A 18 5.35 10.18 -2.42
CA PHE A 18 4.24 11.12 -2.23
C PHE A 18 3.26 10.71 -1.13
N LEU A 19 3.28 11.48 -0.03
CA LEU A 19 2.15 12.17 0.63
C LEU A 19 2.50 12.41 2.12
N ARG A 20 3.27 13.47 2.41
CA ARG A 20 3.71 13.76 3.80
C ARG A 20 2.82 14.72 4.61
N GLU A 21 1.79 15.39 4.06
CA GLU A 21 1.22 16.52 4.84
C GLU A 21 -0.28 16.59 5.13
N HIS A 22 -1.16 15.69 4.66
CA HIS A 22 -2.60 15.86 4.96
C HIS A 22 -3.42 14.58 5.17
N TYR A 23 -2.85 13.56 5.79
CA TYR A 23 -3.62 12.39 6.27
C TYR A 23 -3.16 11.91 7.66
N MET A 24 -2.93 12.84 8.59
CA MET A 24 -2.79 12.51 10.02
C MET A 24 -4.17 12.40 10.68
N SER A 25 -5.00 11.50 10.16
CA SER A 25 -6.03 10.87 10.96
C SER A 25 -5.51 9.47 11.24
N PHE A 26 -5.63 8.99 12.49
CA PHE A 26 -5.48 7.58 12.86
C PHE A 26 -6.49 6.65 12.13
N SER A 27 -7.09 7.13 11.04
CA SER A 27 -8.07 6.46 10.24
C SER A 27 -7.44 5.25 9.56
N LYS A 28 -8.05 4.11 9.81
CA LYS A 28 -7.98 2.91 8.99
C LYS A 28 -7.97 3.27 7.50
N THR A 29 -6.98 2.75 6.77
CA THR A 29 -6.86 2.84 5.32
C THR A 29 -6.66 1.44 4.73
N LYS A 30 -6.63 1.33 3.39
CA LYS A 30 -6.44 0.07 2.67
C LYS A 30 -5.02 -0.01 2.12
N TYR A 31 -4.52 -1.24 2.02
CA TYR A 31 -3.24 -1.52 1.38
C TYR A 31 -3.28 -2.82 0.56
N VAL A 32 -2.34 -2.96 -0.38
CA VAL A 32 -2.01 -4.19 -1.10
C VAL A 32 -0.48 -4.31 -1.17
N VAL A 33 0.03 -5.52 -1.01
CA VAL A 33 1.44 -5.85 -1.29
C VAL A 33 1.49 -6.61 -2.60
N PHE A 34 2.35 -6.15 -3.51
CA PHE A 34 2.64 -6.84 -4.77
C PHE A 34 4.01 -7.48 -4.71
N LYS A 35 4.17 -8.58 -5.45
CA LYS A 35 5.46 -9.20 -5.70
C LYS A 35 5.94 -8.83 -7.10
N ASP A 36 7.09 -8.18 -7.17
CA ASP A 36 7.79 -7.91 -8.42
C ASP A 36 8.29 -9.24 -9.02
N PRO A 37 7.82 -9.63 -10.22
CA PRO A 37 8.19 -10.90 -10.84
C PRO A 37 9.65 -10.96 -11.33
N HIS A 38 10.31 -9.81 -11.47
CA HIS A 38 11.67 -9.69 -11.97
C HIS A 38 12.71 -9.54 -10.86
N LEU A 39 12.36 -8.86 -9.77
CA LEU A 39 13.30 -8.55 -8.69
C LEU A 39 13.13 -9.42 -7.44
N ASP A 40 12.10 -10.28 -7.39
CA ASP A 40 11.73 -11.07 -6.20
C ASP A 40 11.55 -10.20 -4.95
N ARG A 41 11.04 -8.97 -5.14
CA ARG A 41 10.82 -7.98 -4.09
C ARG A 41 9.34 -7.79 -3.84
N GLU A 42 8.99 -7.54 -2.57
CA GLU A 42 7.65 -7.21 -2.16
C GLU A 42 7.51 -5.69 -1.98
N MET A 43 6.47 -5.11 -2.57
CA MET A 43 6.24 -3.66 -2.61
C MET A 43 4.85 -3.36 -2.03
N PRO A 44 4.76 -2.69 -0.86
CA PRO A 44 3.49 -2.29 -0.28
C PRO A 44 2.99 -0.97 -0.86
N TYR A 45 1.67 -0.86 -1.07
CA TYR A 45 1.00 0.37 -1.49
C TYR A 45 -0.22 0.64 -0.60
N ILE A 46 -0.33 1.88 -0.14
CA ILE A 46 -1.52 2.40 0.55
C ILE A 46 -2.36 3.21 -0.44
N PHE A 47 -3.68 3.10 -0.34
CA PHE A 47 -4.60 3.88 -1.18
C PHE A 47 -5.88 4.27 -0.45
N PRO A 48 -6.60 5.30 -0.93
CA PRO A 48 -7.81 5.79 -0.26
C PRO A 48 -8.91 4.75 -0.14
N ASN A 49 -9.67 4.81 0.96
CA ASN A 49 -10.78 3.88 1.24
C ASN A 49 -11.90 3.84 0.19
N ILE A 50 -12.02 4.88 -0.66
CA ILE A 50 -12.99 4.90 -1.76
C ILE A 50 -12.63 3.90 -2.87
N VAL A 51 -11.36 3.50 -2.99
CA VAL A 51 -10.90 2.53 -3.99
C VAL A 51 -11.01 1.11 -3.42
N GLN A 52 -11.51 0.16 -4.21
CA GLN A 52 -11.56 -1.25 -3.85
C GLN A 52 -10.21 -1.93 -4.14
N HIS A 53 -9.81 -2.91 -3.33
CA HIS A 53 -8.53 -3.61 -3.52
C HIS A 53 -8.38 -4.23 -4.92
N LEU A 54 -9.47 -4.82 -5.44
CA LEU A 54 -9.46 -5.43 -6.77
C LEU A 54 -9.22 -4.41 -7.88
N ASP A 55 -9.86 -3.25 -7.81
CA ASP A 55 -9.70 -2.19 -8.80
C ASP A 55 -8.27 -1.62 -8.74
N PHE A 56 -7.76 -1.40 -7.53
CA PHE A 56 -6.38 -0.95 -7.34
C PHE A 56 -5.37 -1.96 -7.91
N ALA A 57 -5.52 -3.25 -7.61
CA ALA A 57 -4.63 -4.29 -8.11
C ALA A 57 -4.64 -4.40 -9.64
N ARG A 58 -5.81 -4.27 -10.27
CA ARG A 58 -5.95 -4.25 -11.73
C ARG A 58 -5.23 -3.07 -12.38
N CYS A 59 -5.15 -1.92 -11.70
CA CYS A 59 -4.44 -0.75 -12.21
C CYS A 59 -2.91 -0.91 -12.16
N ILE A 60 -2.38 -1.62 -11.16
CA ILE A 60 -0.93 -1.85 -11.02
C ILE A 60 -0.46 -2.91 -12.02
N GLY A 61 -1.22 -4.00 -12.18
CA GLY A 61 -0.89 -5.07 -13.13
C GLY A 61 0.12 -6.11 -12.60
N ASP A 62 0.54 -5.99 -11.33
CA ASP A 62 1.42 -6.95 -10.65
C ASP A 62 0.64 -8.01 -9.86
N ILE A 63 1.35 -9.05 -9.40
CA ILE A 63 0.78 -10.14 -8.59
C ILE A 63 0.63 -9.65 -7.15
N ALA A 64 -0.61 -9.39 -6.74
CA ALA A 64 -0.94 -9.14 -5.34
C ALA A 64 -0.75 -10.42 -4.51
N ILE A 65 0.02 -10.32 -3.43
CA ILE A 65 0.36 -11.47 -2.56
C ILE A 65 -0.25 -11.37 -1.16
N SER A 66 -0.53 -10.15 -0.69
CA SER A 66 -1.29 -9.90 0.53
C SER A 66 -2.07 -8.59 0.39
N ALA A 67 -3.16 -8.48 1.13
CA ALA A 67 -4.00 -7.29 1.11
C ALA A 67 -4.86 -7.20 2.36
N GLY A 68 -5.12 -5.98 2.81
CA GLY A 68 -5.92 -5.76 4.00
C GLY A 68 -6.11 -4.29 4.31
N PHE A 69 -6.17 -4.01 5.59
CA PHE A 69 -6.29 -2.66 6.12
C PHE A 69 -5.08 -2.35 6.98
N CYS A 70 -4.73 -1.08 7.06
CA CYS A 70 -3.69 -0.63 7.97
C CYS A 70 -4.11 0.67 8.66
N HIS A 71 -3.43 0.99 9.75
CA HIS A 71 -3.55 2.26 10.44
C HIS A 71 -2.20 2.64 11.06
N LEU A 72 -2.01 3.93 11.34
CA LEU A 72 -0.89 4.38 12.15
C LEU A 72 -1.22 4.17 13.63
N ASP A 73 -0.30 3.57 14.37
CA ASP A 73 -0.37 3.46 15.82
C ASP A 73 -0.02 4.79 16.50
N LYS A 74 -0.06 4.82 17.83
CA LYS A 74 0.31 5.99 18.64
C LYS A 74 1.77 6.44 18.49
N ASN A 75 2.65 5.57 18.00
CA ASN A 75 4.07 5.82 17.80
C ASN A 75 4.39 6.23 16.35
N GLY A 76 3.38 6.32 15.47
CA GLY A 76 3.57 6.62 14.05
C GLY A 76 4.04 5.42 13.22
N MET A 77 3.86 4.20 13.73
CA MET A 77 4.17 2.95 13.04
C MET A 77 2.90 2.40 12.38
N TRP A 78 3.02 1.89 11.16
CA TRP A 78 1.94 1.22 10.46
C TRP A 78 1.68 -0.18 11.05
N GLU A 79 0.42 -0.47 11.32
CA GLU A 79 -0.07 -1.80 11.71
C GLU A 79 -1.06 -2.33 10.67
N ALA A 80 -0.73 -3.48 10.06
CA ALA A 80 -1.51 -4.19 9.07
C ALA A 80 -2.43 -5.26 9.69
N TYR A 81 -3.64 -5.41 9.16
CA TYR A 81 -4.62 -6.39 9.63
C TYR A 81 -5.73 -6.69 8.61
N GLY A 82 -6.56 -7.69 8.94
CA GLY A 82 -7.80 -7.99 8.23
C GLY A 82 -7.59 -8.75 6.93
N ARG A 83 -8.61 -8.67 6.05
CA ARG A 83 -8.69 -9.43 4.80
C ARG A 83 -9.31 -8.58 3.70
N SER A 84 -8.83 -8.76 2.48
CA SER A 84 -9.48 -8.25 1.27
C SER A 84 -10.47 -9.28 0.73
N GLU A 85 -11.76 -9.01 0.88
CA GLU A 85 -12.81 -9.88 0.32
C GLU A 85 -12.77 -9.90 -1.22
N SER A 86 -12.45 -8.77 -1.86
CA SER A 86 -12.46 -8.68 -3.33
C SER A 86 -11.26 -9.35 -4.00
N LEU A 87 -10.14 -9.52 -3.28
CA LEU A 87 -8.98 -10.28 -3.76
C LEU A 87 -8.93 -11.69 -3.18
N GLY A 88 -9.74 -12.00 -2.17
CA GLY A 88 -9.64 -13.26 -1.42
C GLY A 88 -8.35 -13.42 -0.62
N LEU A 89 -7.56 -12.35 -0.45
CA LEU A 89 -6.25 -12.35 0.20
C LEU A 89 -6.34 -11.87 1.64
N ASN A 90 -5.53 -12.47 2.51
CA ASN A 90 -5.37 -12.05 3.90
C ASN A 90 -4.20 -11.07 4.04
N SER A 91 -4.29 -10.22 5.07
CA SER A 91 -3.12 -9.54 5.62
C SER A 91 -2.15 -10.56 6.22
N ARG A 92 -0.85 -10.27 6.16
CA ARG A 92 0.21 -10.89 6.96
C ARG A 92 0.64 -9.87 8.01
N PRO A 93 0.01 -9.81 9.20
CA PRO A 93 0.11 -8.64 10.06
C PRO A 93 1.53 -8.25 10.46
N SER A 94 2.43 -9.21 10.73
CA SER A 94 3.82 -8.91 11.09
C SER A 94 4.59 -8.43 9.86
N GLU A 95 4.61 -9.24 8.81
CA GLU A 95 5.43 -9.03 7.61
C GLU A 95 4.98 -7.79 6.82
N ASP A 96 3.68 -7.60 6.66
CA ASP A 96 3.14 -6.46 5.93
C ASP A 96 3.33 -5.16 6.72
N SER A 97 3.25 -5.19 8.06
CA SER A 97 3.58 -4.01 8.89
C SER A 97 5.04 -3.65 8.76
N ASP A 98 5.95 -4.62 8.82
CA ASP A 98 7.39 -4.40 8.65
C ASP A 98 7.69 -3.78 7.29
N LEU A 99 7.06 -4.29 6.21
CA LEU A 99 7.17 -3.73 4.87
C LEU A 99 6.64 -2.29 4.81
N LEU A 100 5.42 -2.05 5.31
CA LEU A 100 4.82 -0.71 5.31
C LEU A 100 5.72 0.30 6.04
N ASN A 101 6.28 -0.07 7.19
CA ASN A 101 7.18 0.79 7.95
C ASN A 101 8.51 1.01 7.24
N LEU A 102 9.11 -0.05 6.66
CA LEU A 102 10.35 0.03 5.90
C LEU A 102 10.24 1.01 4.72
N PHE A 103 9.12 0.99 4.00
CA PHE A 103 8.94 1.76 2.77
C PHE A 103 8.31 3.14 2.97
N LEU A 104 7.46 3.33 3.99
CA LEU A 104 6.64 4.55 4.12
C LEU A 104 7.03 5.46 5.28
N VAL A 105 7.64 4.92 6.35
CA VAL A 105 8.18 5.72 7.44
C VAL A 105 9.63 6.11 7.13
N GLY A 106 10.38 5.19 6.52
CA GLY A 106 11.77 5.38 6.12
C GLY A 106 12.75 5.25 7.30
N ASN A 107 13.99 4.84 6.99
CA ASN A 107 15.16 5.08 7.84
C ASN A 107 15.44 6.58 7.96
#